data_AF-A0A086AUW0-F1
#
_entry.id   AF-A0A086AUW0-F1
#
_cell.length_a   1.000
_cell.length_b   1.000
_cell.length_c   1.000
_cell.angle_alpha   90.00
_cell.angle_beta   90.00
_cell.angle_gamma   90.00
#
_symmetry.space_group_name_H-M   'P 1'
#
loop_
_entity.id
_entity.type
_entity.pdbx_description
1 polymer ?
#
loop_
_entity_poly.entity_id
_entity_poly.type
_entity_poly.pdbx_seq_one_letter_code
_entity_poly.pdbx_strand_id
1 'polypeptide(L)'
;MFRKNLLIIFSLVFATVFSQQRTQPAKLSAKGDYTHESTSTIFPALWSGFQREAIYSYDLKNNHVAVGYVQQTTKKNKTTLTLYIYPKKEIDNQLLRDEFSTYEYALNQNSNKGTDLKPSFGSASNEHLKVNYMYSIFNHSMGQPDFFKGVKYTDKKSLLAIYECGGWGFKIRISSDDMTSDQIAELKDKTENYFGLLNIASKRPLPISRTPDIVLSPVVKRDSMMINSTITAAQAKIEWLATHLEKKELLTGFNDMNVDSEVFAIEKMIDFYKKHEKDWTMDQDTKKYFDEMIRIADNGKIKDHIYEKYNRLINYEQGAARKDEYIQFRIDKNISEDTNQILYKIFYKLE
;
A
#
# COMPACT_ATOMS: atom_id res chain seq x y z
N MET A 1 0.48 -29.52 -45.55
CA MET A 1 1.17 -30.02 -44.34
C MET A 1 1.66 -28.90 -43.39
N PHE A 2 1.85 -27.65 -43.86
CA PHE A 2 2.38 -26.54 -43.03
C PHE A 2 1.42 -25.87 -42.03
N ARG A 3 0.08 -25.97 -42.20
CA ARG A 3 -0.88 -25.29 -41.31
C ARG A 3 -1.09 -25.95 -39.95
N LYS A 4 -0.85 -27.27 -39.81
CA LYS A 4 -1.03 -27.99 -38.52
C LYS A 4 0.13 -27.75 -37.55
N ASN A 5 1.35 -27.52 -38.05
CA ASN A 5 2.52 -27.29 -37.20
C ASN A 5 2.59 -25.85 -36.65
N LEU A 6 2.00 -24.86 -37.34
CA LEU A 6 1.96 -23.48 -36.86
C LEU A 6 1.05 -23.31 -35.62
N LEU A 7 -0.05 -24.06 -35.57
CA LEU A 7 -1.01 -24.06 -34.46
C LEU A 7 -0.43 -24.66 -33.17
N ILE A 8 0.45 -25.67 -33.29
CA ILE A 8 1.13 -26.31 -32.16
C ILE A 8 2.23 -25.39 -31.60
N ILE A 9 2.91 -24.63 -32.46
CA ILE A 9 3.90 -23.63 -32.02
C ILE A 9 3.19 -22.47 -31.32
N PHE A 10 2.05 -22.00 -31.84
CA PHE A 10 1.27 -20.93 -31.19
C PHE A 10 0.69 -21.36 -29.83
N SER A 11 0.24 -22.62 -29.68
CA SER A 11 -0.29 -23.11 -28.41
C SER A 11 0.80 -23.34 -27.34
N LEU A 12 2.01 -23.73 -27.73
CA LEU A 12 3.16 -23.84 -26.83
C LEU A 12 3.69 -22.46 -26.36
N VAL A 13 3.62 -21.44 -27.20
CA VAL A 13 3.99 -20.06 -26.82
C VAL A 13 2.94 -19.47 -25.87
N PHE A 14 1.64 -19.74 -26.05
CA PHE A 14 0.62 -19.27 -25.11
C PHE A 14 0.68 -19.97 -23.74
N ALA A 15 1.00 -21.27 -23.67
CA ALA A 15 1.12 -21.99 -22.40
C ALA A 15 2.32 -21.52 -21.54
N THR A 16 3.42 -21.06 -22.17
CA THR A 16 4.61 -20.59 -21.46
C THR A 16 4.48 -19.15 -20.94
N VAL A 17 3.60 -18.34 -21.52
CA VAL A 17 3.34 -16.96 -21.04
C VAL A 17 2.41 -16.94 -19.82
N PHE A 18 1.50 -17.91 -19.68
CA PHE A 18 0.50 -17.93 -18.61
C PHE A 18 0.88 -18.75 -17.35
N SER A 19 2.02 -19.45 -17.33
CA SER A 19 2.45 -20.29 -16.18
C SER A 19 3.58 -19.67 -15.33
N GLN A 20 3.70 -18.34 -15.23
CA GLN A 20 4.81 -17.72 -14.49
C GLN A 20 4.67 -17.74 -12.95
N GLN A 21 3.47 -17.99 -12.42
CA GLN A 21 3.22 -18.08 -10.98
C GLN A 21 3.31 -19.53 -10.49
N ARG A 22 3.90 -19.73 -9.32
CA ARG A 22 3.88 -21.04 -8.67
C ARG A 22 2.51 -21.26 -8.04
N THR A 23 2.01 -22.49 -8.10
CA THR A 23 0.79 -22.90 -7.38
C THR A 23 1.00 -22.91 -5.87
N GLN A 24 2.22 -23.15 -5.41
CA GLN A 24 2.63 -23.04 -4.01
C GLN A 24 4.05 -22.44 -3.90
N PRO A 25 4.37 -21.73 -2.80
CA PRO A 25 5.70 -21.19 -2.58
C PRO A 25 6.75 -22.31 -2.52
N ALA A 26 7.89 -22.13 -3.21
CA ALA A 26 8.99 -23.08 -3.18
C ALA A 26 10.11 -22.58 -2.25
N LYS A 27 10.57 -23.43 -1.33
CA LYS A 27 11.75 -23.13 -0.52
C LYS A 27 13.00 -23.23 -1.40
N LEU A 28 13.78 -22.15 -1.47
CA LEU A 28 15.05 -22.12 -2.18
C LEU A 28 16.17 -22.68 -1.31
N SER A 29 17.10 -23.42 -1.92
CA SER A 29 18.30 -23.92 -1.26
C SER A 29 19.45 -22.93 -1.50
N ALA A 30 19.99 -22.36 -0.42
CA ALA A 30 21.16 -21.50 -0.47
C ALA A 30 22.01 -21.74 0.79
N LYS A 31 23.24 -22.24 0.61
CA LYS A 31 24.16 -22.57 1.71
C LYS A 31 24.94 -21.35 2.24
N GLY A 32 25.11 -20.32 1.42
CA GLY A 32 25.73 -19.04 1.78
C GLY A 32 24.80 -17.88 1.43
N ASP A 33 25.37 -16.76 1.01
CA ASP A 33 24.59 -15.60 0.59
C ASP A 33 23.66 -15.94 -0.58
N TYR A 34 22.49 -15.33 -0.59
CA TYR A 34 21.53 -15.43 -1.69
C TYR A 34 21.37 -14.06 -2.31
N THR A 35 21.65 -13.95 -3.61
CA THR A 35 21.43 -12.73 -4.36
C THR A 35 20.06 -12.80 -5.03
N HIS A 36 19.20 -11.82 -4.74
CA HIS A 36 18.00 -11.60 -5.52
C HIS A 36 18.38 -10.83 -6.78
N GLU A 37 18.65 -11.58 -7.86
CA GLU A 37 19.26 -11.07 -9.11
C GLU A 37 18.57 -9.80 -9.63
N SER A 38 17.24 -9.79 -9.67
CA SER A 38 16.45 -8.69 -10.24
C SER A 38 16.56 -7.37 -9.48
N THR A 39 16.91 -7.40 -8.19
CA THR A 39 17.20 -6.17 -7.42
C THR A 39 18.65 -6.03 -7.02
N SER A 40 19.48 -7.04 -7.29
CA SER A 40 20.85 -7.16 -6.80
C SER A 40 20.95 -7.13 -5.26
N THR A 41 19.86 -7.43 -4.54
CA THR A 41 19.85 -7.44 -3.07
C THR A 41 20.50 -8.72 -2.57
N ILE A 42 21.50 -8.60 -1.69
CA ILE A 42 22.20 -9.73 -1.10
C ILE A 42 21.59 -10.05 0.27
N PHE A 43 21.15 -11.29 0.43
CA PHE A 43 20.62 -11.85 1.67
C PHE A 43 21.63 -12.82 2.26
N PRO A 44 22.49 -12.38 3.18
CA PRO A 44 23.54 -13.22 3.74
C PRO A 44 22.99 -14.33 4.63
N ALA A 45 23.78 -15.37 4.87
CA ALA A 45 23.39 -16.44 5.79
C ALA A 45 23.26 -15.97 7.26
N LEU A 46 24.09 -15.01 7.67
CA LEU A 46 24.08 -14.39 8.99
C LEU A 46 24.14 -12.86 8.83
N TRP A 47 23.24 -12.14 9.48
CA TRP A 47 23.21 -10.67 9.45
C TRP A 47 22.85 -10.10 10.81
N SER A 48 23.72 -9.25 11.38
CA SER A 48 23.47 -8.58 12.66
C SER A 48 23.00 -9.51 13.80
N GLY A 49 23.53 -10.75 13.84
CA GLY A 49 23.14 -11.77 14.82
C GLY A 49 21.86 -12.55 14.47
N PHE A 50 21.22 -12.26 13.34
CA PHE A 50 20.11 -13.04 12.79
C PHE A 50 20.60 -14.09 11.80
N GLN A 51 20.24 -15.34 12.04
CA GLN A 51 20.47 -16.45 11.12
C GLN A 51 19.34 -16.52 10.09
N ARG A 52 19.67 -16.61 8.80
CA ARG A 52 18.68 -16.85 7.75
C ARG A 52 18.16 -18.29 7.85
N GLU A 53 16.86 -18.45 8.09
CA GLU A 53 16.22 -19.78 8.20
C GLU A 53 15.67 -20.28 6.86
N ALA A 54 15.10 -19.37 6.07
CA ALA A 54 14.42 -19.76 4.84
C ALA A 54 14.36 -18.62 3.81
N ILE A 55 14.33 -19.03 2.56
CA ILE A 55 13.95 -18.19 1.42
C ILE A 55 12.83 -18.93 0.70
N TYR A 56 11.69 -18.26 0.54
CA TYR A 56 10.56 -18.77 -0.23
C TYR A 56 10.40 -17.94 -1.49
N SER A 57 10.24 -18.61 -2.62
CA SER A 57 9.94 -18.00 -3.90
C SER A 57 8.50 -18.32 -4.32
N TYR A 58 7.79 -17.32 -4.82
CA TYR A 58 6.38 -17.42 -5.23
C TYR A 58 6.20 -17.45 -6.75
N ASP A 59 7.27 -17.20 -7.52
CA ASP A 59 7.26 -17.29 -8.97
C ASP A 59 8.44 -18.11 -9.49
N LEU A 60 8.39 -18.52 -10.75
CA LEU A 60 9.45 -19.37 -11.33
C LEU A 60 10.77 -18.61 -11.55
N LYS A 61 10.70 -17.27 -11.66
CA LYS A 61 11.85 -16.40 -11.90
C LYS A 61 12.57 -15.98 -10.61
N ASN A 62 12.00 -16.33 -9.45
CA ASN A 62 12.40 -15.88 -8.13
C ASN A 62 12.43 -14.36 -7.98
N ASN A 63 11.50 -13.65 -8.64
CA ASN A 63 11.33 -12.19 -8.50
C ASN A 63 10.47 -11.84 -7.29
N HIS A 64 9.54 -12.71 -6.93
CA HIS A 64 8.76 -12.63 -5.70
C HIS A 64 9.36 -13.56 -4.66
N VAL A 65 10.05 -13.00 -3.68
CA VAL A 65 10.70 -13.73 -2.58
C VAL A 65 10.28 -13.22 -1.21
N ALA A 66 10.20 -14.15 -0.26
CA ALA A 66 10.16 -13.86 1.17
C ALA A 66 11.38 -14.49 1.85
N VAL A 67 12.16 -13.68 2.57
CA VAL A 67 13.38 -14.11 3.26
C VAL A 67 13.18 -13.97 4.76
N GLY A 68 13.31 -15.08 5.48
CA GLY A 68 13.15 -15.17 6.93
C GLY A 68 14.48 -15.26 7.65
N TYR A 69 14.66 -14.37 8.62
CA TYR A 69 15.79 -14.26 9.53
C TYR A 69 15.31 -14.44 10.97
N VAL A 70 16.10 -15.15 11.78
CA VAL A 70 15.78 -15.42 13.17
C VAL A 70 16.97 -15.13 14.06
N GLN A 71 16.71 -14.38 15.12
CA GLN A 71 17.60 -14.24 16.25
C GLN A 71 16.96 -14.93 17.45
N GLN A 72 17.67 -15.86 18.05
CA GLN A 72 17.22 -16.59 19.22
C GLN A 72 18.23 -16.40 20.35
N THR A 73 17.87 -15.56 21.33
CA THR A 73 18.73 -15.27 22.49
C THR A 73 18.58 -16.35 23.57
N THR A 74 17.40 -16.95 23.69
CA THR A 74 17.12 -18.09 24.57
C THR A 74 16.15 -19.07 23.92
N LYS A 75 15.91 -20.23 24.54
CA LYS A 75 14.86 -21.18 24.07
C LYS A 75 13.47 -20.55 23.98
N LYS A 76 13.19 -19.46 24.72
CA LYS A 76 11.88 -18.80 24.79
C LYS A 76 11.81 -17.46 24.07
N ASN A 77 12.96 -16.82 23.81
CA ASN A 77 12.99 -15.48 23.22
C ASN A 77 13.47 -15.58 21.77
N LYS A 78 12.53 -15.34 20.85
CA LYS A 78 12.76 -15.37 19.42
C LYS A 78 12.31 -14.05 18.79
N THR A 79 13.19 -13.45 18.00
CA THR A 79 12.87 -12.38 17.07
C THR A 79 12.92 -12.93 15.66
N THR A 80 11.83 -12.75 14.91
CA THR A 80 11.74 -13.09 13.49
C THR A 80 11.68 -11.81 12.67
N LEU A 81 12.56 -11.69 11.69
CA LEU A 81 12.55 -10.66 10.66
C LEU A 81 12.22 -11.32 9.32
N THR A 82 11.18 -10.84 8.64
CA THR A 82 10.81 -11.31 7.30
C THR A 82 10.81 -10.15 6.32
N LEU A 83 11.55 -10.32 5.23
CA LEU A 83 11.68 -9.36 4.14
C LEU A 83 10.95 -9.90 2.92
N TYR A 84 10.14 -9.06 2.29
CA TYR A 84 9.45 -9.38 1.04
C TYR A 84 9.96 -8.45 -0.06
N ILE A 85 10.34 -9.03 -1.19
CA ILE A 85 10.60 -8.31 -2.45
C ILE A 85 9.74 -8.96 -3.51
N TYR A 86 8.98 -8.17 -4.26
CA TYR A 86 8.11 -8.70 -5.31
C TYR A 86 7.81 -7.67 -6.40
N PRO A 87 7.68 -8.08 -7.68
CA PRO A 87 7.41 -7.14 -8.76
C PRO A 87 5.96 -6.68 -8.74
N LYS A 88 5.74 -5.42 -9.10
CA LYS A 88 4.41 -4.83 -9.33
C LYS A 88 4.16 -4.67 -10.82
N LYS A 89 2.91 -4.90 -11.26
CA LYS A 89 2.50 -4.67 -12.66
C LYS A 89 1.92 -3.28 -12.86
N GLU A 90 1.36 -2.73 -11.80
CA GLU A 90 0.78 -1.40 -11.74
C GLU A 90 1.00 -0.85 -10.34
N ILE A 91 1.06 0.48 -10.27
CA ILE A 91 1.16 1.23 -9.02
C ILE A 91 0.09 2.28 -9.07
N ASP A 92 -0.79 2.30 -8.07
CA ASP A 92 -1.84 3.30 -7.90
C ASP A 92 -1.57 4.19 -6.69
N ASN A 93 -2.16 5.38 -6.66
CA ASN A 93 -1.94 6.38 -5.61
C ASN A 93 -2.36 5.92 -4.21
N GLN A 94 -3.16 4.85 -4.08
CA GLN A 94 -3.67 4.32 -2.81
C GLN A 94 -2.92 3.06 -2.35
N LEU A 95 -1.92 2.59 -3.10
CA LEU A 95 -1.23 1.32 -2.88
C LEU A 95 -0.81 1.08 -1.43
N LEU A 96 -0.16 2.08 -0.80
CA LEU A 96 0.31 1.96 0.58
C LEU A 96 -0.85 1.75 1.56
N ARG A 97 -1.96 2.47 1.39
CA ARG A 97 -3.16 2.32 2.23
C ARG A 97 -3.78 0.93 2.05
N ASP A 98 -3.95 0.50 0.80
CA ASP A 98 -4.60 -0.77 0.48
C ASP A 98 -3.81 -1.95 1.04
N GLU A 99 -2.48 -1.93 0.91
CA GLU A 99 -1.62 -2.98 1.47
C GLU A 99 -1.62 -2.99 3.01
N PHE A 100 -1.62 -1.81 3.63
CA PHE A 100 -1.64 -1.68 5.08
C PHE A 100 -2.98 -2.16 5.66
N SER A 101 -4.10 -1.73 5.08
CA SER A 101 -5.45 -2.15 5.47
C SER A 101 -5.67 -3.65 5.25
N THR A 102 -5.21 -4.19 4.11
CA THR A 102 -5.27 -5.64 3.82
C THR A 102 -4.50 -6.44 4.88
N TYR A 103 -3.36 -5.93 5.33
CA TYR A 103 -2.60 -6.58 6.39
C TYR A 103 -3.31 -6.52 7.74
N GLU A 104 -3.87 -5.38 8.12
CA GLU A 104 -4.64 -5.23 9.35
C GLU A 104 -5.84 -6.20 9.37
N TYR A 105 -6.57 -6.30 8.25
CA TYR A 105 -7.66 -7.24 8.10
C TYR A 105 -7.17 -8.68 8.31
N ALA A 106 -6.12 -9.09 7.58
CA ALA A 106 -5.57 -10.44 7.69
C ALA A 106 -5.03 -10.74 9.10
N LEU A 107 -4.40 -9.76 9.75
CA LEU A 107 -3.91 -9.87 11.12
C LEU A 107 -5.06 -10.16 12.09
N ASN A 108 -6.15 -9.41 11.99
CA ASN A 108 -7.32 -9.55 12.87
C ASN A 108 -8.11 -10.84 12.63
N GLN A 109 -8.10 -11.38 11.41
CA GLN A 109 -8.68 -12.71 11.13
C GLN A 109 -7.90 -13.86 11.78
N ASN A 110 -6.61 -13.67 12.07
CA ASN A 110 -5.71 -14.70 12.59
C ASN A 110 -5.31 -14.48 14.06
N SER A 111 -5.92 -13.50 14.73
CA SER A 111 -5.65 -13.13 16.12
C SER A 111 -6.85 -13.43 16.99
N ASN A 112 -6.62 -13.80 18.26
CA ASN A 112 -7.69 -13.91 19.25
C ASN A 112 -8.02 -12.57 19.95
N LYS A 113 -7.32 -11.50 19.60
CA LYS A 113 -7.54 -10.13 20.07
C LYS A 113 -7.53 -9.16 18.90
N GLY A 114 -8.49 -8.25 18.87
CA GLY A 114 -8.47 -7.13 17.94
C GLY A 114 -7.20 -6.31 18.11
N THR A 115 -6.51 -6.03 17.01
CA THR A 115 -5.32 -5.19 16.94
C THR A 115 -5.62 -4.02 16.01
N ASP A 116 -5.60 -2.82 16.57
CA ASP A 116 -5.73 -1.55 15.84
C ASP A 116 -4.33 -1.08 15.42
N LEU A 117 -4.05 -1.08 14.12
CA LEU A 117 -2.76 -0.66 13.60
C LEU A 117 -2.71 0.86 13.48
N LYS A 118 -1.97 1.51 14.36
CA LYS A 118 -1.74 2.96 14.27
C LYS A 118 -0.66 3.23 13.22
N PRO A 119 -0.99 3.84 12.06
CA PRO A 119 0.00 4.09 11.02
C PRO A 119 0.96 5.20 11.45
N SER A 120 2.19 5.07 11.01
CA SER A 120 3.23 6.08 11.04
C SER A 120 3.78 6.23 9.63
N PHE A 121 4.01 7.46 9.22
CA PHE A 121 4.40 7.81 7.86
C PHE A 121 5.84 8.30 7.86
N GLY A 122 6.61 7.93 6.84
CA GLY A 122 7.98 8.40 6.72
C GLY A 122 8.50 8.28 5.30
N SER A 123 9.74 8.71 5.11
CA SER A 123 10.43 8.60 3.84
C SER A 123 11.93 8.36 4.04
N ALA A 124 12.52 7.63 3.11
CA ALA A 124 13.97 7.51 2.96
C ALA A 124 14.38 8.19 1.66
N SER A 125 15.43 9.01 1.68
CA SER A 125 15.85 9.77 0.49
C SER A 125 17.36 9.84 0.33
N ASN A 126 17.81 9.90 -0.92
CA ASN A 126 19.15 10.31 -1.32
C ASN A 126 19.04 11.40 -2.42
N GLU A 127 20.17 11.69 -3.10
CA GLU A 127 20.23 12.68 -4.18
C GLU A 127 19.35 12.34 -5.39
N HIS A 128 18.99 11.07 -5.60
CA HIS A 128 18.33 10.60 -6.81
C HIS A 128 16.89 10.11 -6.60
N LEU A 129 16.57 9.61 -5.41
CA LEU A 129 15.30 8.93 -5.10
C LEU A 129 14.79 9.33 -3.71
N LYS A 130 13.47 9.26 -3.53
CA LYS A 130 12.79 9.41 -2.25
C LYS A 130 11.65 8.39 -2.14
N VAL A 131 11.87 7.35 -1.35
CA VAL A 131 10.90 6.28 -1.09
C VAL A 131 10.04 6.64 0.12
N ASN A 132 8.74 6.74 -0.09
CA ASN A 132 7.76 6.90 0.97
C ASN A 132 7.36 5.53 1.54
N TYR A 133 6.99 5.51 2.82
CA TYR A 133 6.54 4.30 3.49
C TYR A 133 5.50 4.56 4.58
N MET A 134 4.74 3.51 4.86
CA MET A 134 3.82 3.42 5.99
C MET A 134 4.24 2.26 6.88
N TYR A 135 4.33 2.49 8.20
CA TYR A 135 4.67 1.44 9.14
C TYR A 135 3.86 1.54 10.44
N SER A 136 3.85 0.47 11.22
CA SER A 136 3.27 0.47 12.56
C SER A 136 3.99 -0.53 13.45
N ILE A 137 4.16 -0.15 14.72
CA ILE A 137 4.65 -1.02 15.78
C ILE A 137 3.49 -1.30 16.73
N PHE A 138 3.19 -2.57 16.98
CA PHE A 138 1.98 -2.96 17.68
C PHE A 138 2.21 -4.23 18.51
N ASN A 139 1.34 -4.44 19.50
CA ASN A 139 1.25 -5.72 20.19
C ASN A 139 0.21 -6.57 19.47
N HIS A 140 0.49 -7.85 19.27
CA HIS A 140 -0.51 -8.79 18.77
C HIS A 140 -0.32 -10.16 19.42
N SER A 141 -1.39 -10.94 19.40
CA SER A 141 -1.43 -12.28 19.97
C SER A 141 -1.55 -13.30 18.84
N MET A 142 -0.41 -13.84 18.40
CA MET A 142 -0.37 -14.75 17.26
C MET A 142 -0.68 -16.18 17.70
N GLY A 143 -1.64 -16.81 17.01
CA GLY A 143 -1.92 -18.23 17.17
C GLY A 143 -0.81 -19.07 16.57
N GLN A 144 -0.30 -20.02 17.35
CA GLN A 144 0.64 -21.04 16.90
C GLN A 144 0.03 -22.42 17.15
N PRO A 145 0.23 -23.40 16.25
CA PRO A 145 -0.21 -24.78 16.51
C PRO A 145 0.37 -25.29 17.83
N ASP A 146 -0.50 -25.79 18.70
CA ASP A 146 -0.11 -26.39 19.97
C ASP A 146 -0.65 -27.83 20.01
N PHE A 147 0.26 -28.78 20.18
CA PHE A 147 -0.06 -30.21 20.12
C PHE A 147 -1.14 -30.63 21.14
N PHE A 148 -1.21 -29.95 22.29
CA PHE A 148 -2.14 -30.28 23.36
C PHE A 148 -3.40 -29.40 23.37
N LYS A 149 -3.29 -28.15 22.91
CA LYS A 149 -4.35 -27.13 23.01
C LYS A 149 -4.96 -26.72 21.66
N GLY A 150 -4.54 -27.34 20.56
CA GLY A 150 -4.91 -26.98 19.20
C GLY A 150 -4.19 -25.72 18.73
N VAL A 151 -4.42 -24.58 19.40
CA VAL A 151 -3.75 -23.30 19.13
C VAL A 151 -3.35 -22.65 20.44
N LYS A 152 -2.07 -22.32 20.58
CA LYS A 152 -1.55 -21.47 21.65
C LYS A 152 -1.29 -20.08 21.12
N TYR A 153 -1.86 -19.10 21.80
CA TYR A 153 -1.64 -17.71 21.49
C TYR A 153 -0.48 -17.16 22.30
N THR A 154 0.41 -16.42 21.63
CA THR A 154 1.57 -15.78 22.25
C THR A 154 1.55 -14.29 21.94
N ASP A 155 1.62 -13.47 22.99
CA ASP A 155 1.75 -12.03 22.84
C ASP A 155 3.14 -11.71 22.31
N LYS A 156 3.20 -10.88 21.27
CA LYS A 156 4.43 -10.49 20.59
C LYS A 156 4.39 -8.99 20.28
N LYS A 157 5.55 -8.35 20.38
CA LYS A 157 5.76 -7.02 19.79
C LYS A 157 6.09 -7.20 18.31
N SER A 158 5.38 -6.49 17.45
CA SER A 158 5.51 -6.62 16.00
C SER A 158 5.68 -5.29 15.31
N LEU A 159 6.22 -5.37 14.09
CA LEU A 159 6.24 -4.28 13.13
C LEU A 159 5.78 -4.76 11.75
N LEU A 160 5.04 -3.90 11.08
CA LEU A 160 4.82 -3.91 9.64
C LEU A 160 5.39 -2.62 9.08
N ALA A 161 6.20 -2.69 8.03
CA ALA A 161 6.54 -1.54 7.21
C ALA A 161 6.39 -1.88 5.71
N ILE A 162 5.72 -1.03 4.96
CA ILE A 162 5.41 -1.17 3.54
C ILE A 162 5.96 0.06 2.81
N TYR A 163 6.67 -0.17 1.71
CA TYR A 163 7.43 0.85 1.00
C TYR A 163 6.97 0.98 -0.44
N GLU A 164 6.98 2.22 -0.93
CA GLU A 164 6.69 2.55 -2.33
C GLU A 164 8.00 2.58 -3.13
N CYS A 165 8.39 1.43 -3.70
CA CYS A 165 9.69 1.25 -4.36
C CYS A 165 9.59 1.16 -5.88
N GLY A 166 8.79 2.04 -6.49
CA GLY A 166 8.52 2.04 -7.92
C GLY A 166 7.83 0.75 -8.35
N GLY A 167 8.39 0.07 -9.35
CA GLY A 167 7.89 -1.22 -9.83
C GLY A 167 8.21 -2.42 -8.96
N TRP A 168 8.73 -2.21 -7.75
CA TRP A 168 8.95 -3.23 -6.74
C TRP A 168 8.09 -2.94 -5.50
N GLY A 169 7.49 -3.98 -4.94
CA GLY A 169 7.01 -4.00 -3.57
C GLY A 169 8.16 -4.43 -2.66
N PHE A 170 8.40 -3.65 -1.61
CA PHE A 170 9.27 -4.02 -0.50
C PHE A 170 8.50 -3.93 0.80
N LYS A 171 8.70 -4.89 1.69
CA LYS A 171 8.01 -4.94 2.97
C LYS A 171 8.83 -5.64 4.03
N ILE A 172 8.80 -5.08 5.24
CA ILE A 172 9.44 -5.62 6.43
C ILE A 172 8.36 -6.05 7.40
N ARG A 173 8.50 -7.26 7.94
CA ARG A 173 7.76 -7.73 9.11
C ARG A 173 8.72 -8.13 10.20
N ILE A 174 8.48 -7.67 11.42
CA ILE A 174 9.20 -8.09 12.61
C ILE A 174 8.20 -8.64 13.60
N SER A 175 8.55 -9.72 14.29
CA SER A 175 7.81 -10.25 15.45
C SER A 175 8.81 -10.68 16.51
N SER A 176 8.68 -10.18 17.72
CA SER A 176 9.62 -10.40 18.83
C SER A 176 8.92 -10.74 20.12
N ASP A 177 9.55 -11.62 20.90
CA ASP A 177 9.15 -11.96 22.27
C ASP A 177 9.53 -10.89 23.30
N ASP A 178 10.66 -10.21 23.11
CA ASP A 178 11.33 -9.44 24.17
C ASP A 178 11.83 -8.04 23.74
N MET A 179 11.69 -7.66 22.46
CA MET A 179 12.11 -6.34 22.01
C MET A 179 11.08 -5.27 22.38
N THR A 180 11.58 -4.12 22.82
CA THR A 180 10.81 -2.89 23.00
C THR A 180 10.45 -2.26 21.65
N SER A 181 9.52 -1.28 21.65
CA SER A 181 9.17 -0.56 20.43
C SER A 181 10.36 0.16 19.81
N ASP A 182 11.24 0.75 20.62
CA ASP A 182 12.41 1.50 20.14
C ASP A 182 13.43 0.57 19.49
N GLN A 183 13.67 -0.61 20.08
CA GLN A 183 14.55 -1.63 19.48
C GLN A 183 14.02 -2.15 18.14
N ILE A 184 12.70 -2.29 18.00
CA ILE A 184 12.07 -2.69 16.73
C ILE A 184 12.19 -1.58 15.68
N ALA A 185 12.02 -0.31 16.08
CA ALA A 185 12.24 0.83 15.20
C ALA A 185 13.70 0.88 14.71
N GLU A 186 14.67 0.72 15.62
CA GLU A 186 16.09 0.66 15.27
C GLU A 186 16.41 -0.52 14.32
N LEU A 187 15.80 -1.68 14.56
CA LEU A 187 15.96 -2.85 13.69
C LEU A 187 15.38 -2.60 12.29
N LYS A 188 14.22 -1.92 12.18
CA LYS A 188 13.66 -1.49 10.88
C LYS A 188 14.68 -0.63 10.13
N ASP A 189 15.20 0.41 10.77
CA ASP A 189 16.10 1.37 10.11
C ASP A 189 17.43 0.70 9.70
N LYS A 190 17.99 -0.19 10.54
CA LYS A 190 19.15 -1.01 10.17
C LYS A 190 18.87 -1.91 8.97
N THR A 191 17.67 -2.50 8.93
CA THR A 191 17.24 -3.39 7.84
C THR A 191 17.11 -2.61 6.52
N GLU A 192 16.45 -1.46 6.53
CA GLU A 192 16.28 -0.60 5.35
C GLU A 192 17.63 -0.21 4.74
N ASN A 193 18.57 0.21 5.59
CA ASN A 193 19.90 0.64 5.18
C ASN A 193 20.73 -0.52 4.63
N TYR A 194 20.77 -1.65 5.32
CA TYR A 194 21.60 -2.78 4.91
C TYR A 194 21.10 -3.45 3.62
N PHE A 195 19.79 -3.73 3.54
CA PHE A 195 19.23 -4.41 2.36
C PHE A 195 19.00 -3.45 1.17
N GLY A 196 19.33 -2.17 1.35
CA GLY A 196 19.41 -1.19 0.29
C GLY A 196 18.05 -0.81 -0.29
N LEU A 197 17.15 -0.31 0.55
CA LEU A 197 15.80 0.16 0.16
C LEU A 197 15.83 1.03 -1.12
N LEU A 198 16.68 2.05 -1.12
CA LEU A 198 16.82 2.98 -2.25
C LEU A 198 17.42 2.30 -3.49
N ASN A 199 18.29 1.31 -3.31
CA ASN A 199 18.84 0.52 -4.40
C ASN A 199 17.75 -0.34 -5.05
N ILE A 200 16.88 -0.97 -4.26
CA ILE A 200 15.73 -1.74 -4.78
C ILE A 200 14.83 -0.83 -5.64
N ALA A 201 14.46 0.34 -5.10
CA ALA A 201 13.60 1.29 -5.79
C ALA A 201 14.21 1.79 -7.12
N SER A 202 15.55 1.94 -7.18
CA SER A 202 16.25 2.40 -8.39
C SER A 202 16.16 1.45 -9.59
N LYS A 203 15.85 0.17 -9.36
CA LYS A 203 15.90 -0.86 -10.42
C LYS A 203 14.74 -0.79 -11.38
N ARG A 204 13.61 -0.22 -10.95
CA ARG A 204 12.40 -0.10 -11.79
C ARG A 204 11.61 1.15 -11.39
N PRO A 205 12.11 2.36 -11.69
CA PRO A 205 11.39 3.58 -11.39
C PRO A 205 10.09 3.70 -12.19
N LEU A 206 9.18 4.55 -11.73
CA LEU A 206 7.92 4.85 -12.41
C LEU A 206 8.15 5.67 -13.70
N PRO A 207 7.33 5.47 -14.73
CA PRO A 207 7.46 6.16 -16.01
C PRO A 207 6.85 7.58 -15.96
N ILE A 208 7.39 8.46 -15.12
CA ILE A 208 6.84 9.80 -14.81
C ILE A 208 6.80 10.78 -15.99
N SER A 209 7.38 10.41 -17.14
CA SER A 209 7.24 11.18 -18.38
C SER A 209 5.90 10.97 -19.07
N ARG A 210 5.12 9.97 -18.64
CA ARG A 210 3.78 9.68 -19.13
C ARG A 210 2.78 10.23 -18.12
N THR A 211 1.62 10.67 -18.59
CA THR A 211 0.50 10.96 -17.69
C THR A 211 -0.03 9.65 -17.11
N PRO A 212 -0.28 9.56 -15.80
CA PRO A 212 -0.93 8.38 -15.24
C PRO A 212 -2.31 8.12 -15.86
N ASP A 213 -2.71 6.86 -15.91
CA ASP A 213 -4.06 6.46 -16.29
C ASP A 213 -5.06 6.76 -15.15
N ILE A 214 -6.30 7.09 -15.51
CA ILE A 214 -7.41 7.28 -14.56
C ILE A 214 -8.37 6.10 -14.70
N VAL A 215 -8.64 5.39 -13.61
CA VAL A 215 -9.70 4.39 -13.51
C VAL A 215 -10.83 4.94 -12.66
N LEU A 216 -12.01 4.99 -13.26
CA LEU A 216 -13.25 5.41 -12.61
C LEU A 216 -13.96 4.22 -11.96
N SER A 217 -14.44 4.42 -10.73
CA SER A 217 -15.26 3.43 -10.03
C SER A 217 -16.61 3.25 -10.72
N PRO A 218 -17.23 2.05 -10.71
CA PRO A 218 -18.55 1.84 -11.30
C PRO A 218 -19.61 2.82 -10.78
N VAL A 219 -19.52 3.24 -9.51
CA VAL A 219 -20.47 4.15 -8.86
C VAL A 219 -20.57 5.52 -9.53
N VAL A 220 -19.51 5.97 -10.22
CA VAL A 220 -19.54 7.29 -10.88
C VAL A 220 -20.29 7.27 -12.19
N LYS A 221 -20.56 6.08 -12.77
CA LYS A 221 -21.20 5.93 -14.08
C LYS A 221 -22.72 6.15 -14.08
N ARG A 222 -23.27 6.70 -12.99
CA ARG A 222 -24.70 6.99 -12.83
C ARG A 222 -25.21 8.07 -13.77
N ASP A 223 -24.45 9.16 -13.92
CA ASP A 223 -24.79 10.25 -14.84
C ASP A 223 -23.53 11.00 -15.32
N SER A 224 -23.73 11.91 -16.28
CA SER A 224 -22.64 12.70 -16.85
C SER A 224 -22.01 13.68 -15.85
N MET A 225 -22.79 14.18 -14.88
CA MET A 225 -22.28 15.08 -13.85
C MET A 225 -21.24 14.41 -12.98
N MET A 226 -21.57 13.24 -12.45
CA MET A 226 -20.67 12.48 -11.61
C MET A 226 -19.41 12.03 -12.35
N ILE A 227 -19.53 11.60 -13.62
CA ILE A 227 -18.39 11.18 -14.43
C ILE A 227 -17.40 12.35 -14.62
N ASN A 228 -17.87 13.48 -15.15
CA ASN A 228 -16.97 14.56 -15.56
C ASN A 228 -16.40 15.34 -14.36
N SER A 229 -17.17 15.52 -13.30
CA SER A 229 -16.66 16.07 -12.04
C SER A 229 -15.56 15.18 -11.45
N THR A 230 -15.75 13.86 -11.45
CA THR A 230 -14.73 12.90 -10.99
C THR A 230 -13.48 12.93 -11.87
N ILE A 231 -13.63 13.00 -13.20
CA ILE A 231 -12.49 13.16 -14.13
C ILE A 231 -11.74 14.47 -13.84
N THR A 232 -12.47 15.56 -13.61
CA THR A 232 -11.89 16.86 -13.25
C THR A 232 -11.08 16.77 -11.96
N ALA A 233 -11.63 16.11 -10.94
CA ALA A 233 -10.94 15.86 -9.67
C ALA A 233 -9.65 15.06 -9.87
N ALA A 234 -9.71 13.98 -10.65
CA ALA A 234 -8.56 13.12 -10.92
C ALA A 234 -7.47 13.86 -11.72
N GLN A 235 -7.83 14.64 -12.73
CA GLN A 235 -6.89 15.47 -13.50
C GLN A 235 -6.24 16.55 -12.63
N ALA A 236 -7.03 17.23 -11.80
CA ALA A 236 -6.52 18.20 -10.84
C ALA A 236 -5.53 17.58 -9.87
N LYS A 237 -5.79 16.36 -9.39
CA LYS A 237 -4.87 15.64 -8.52
C LYS A 237 -3.57 15.28 -9.22
N ILE A 238 -3.61 14.81 -10.47
CA ILE A 238 -2.41 14.54 -11.28
C ILE A 238 -1.56 15.81 -11.40
N GLU A 239 -2.18 16.94 -11.73
CA GLU A 239 -1.51 18.24 -11.84
C GLU A 239 -0.88 18.68 -10.50
N TRP A 240 -1.64 18.54 -9.41
CA TRP A 240 -1.15 18.87 -8.07
C TRP A 240 0.09 18.03 -7.71
N LEU A 241 0.03 16.71 -7.91
CA LEU A 241 1.14 15.80 -7.63
C LEU A 241 2.38 16.15 -8.48
N ALA A 242 2.19 16.49 -9.76
CA ALA A 242 3.29 16.86 -10.64
C ALA A 242 3.97 18.18 -10.28
N THR A 243 3.26 19.09 -9.60
CA THR A 243 3.76 20.44 -9.24
C THR A 243 4.25 20.54 -7.81
N HIS A 244 3.78 19.67 -6.90
CA HIS A 244 4.09 19.75 -5.47
C HIS A 244 5.02 18.63 -4.97
N LEU A 245 5.13 17.51 -5.70
CA LEU A 245 6.06 16.45 -5.34
C LEU A 245 7.40 16.60 -6.06
N GLU A 246 8.48 16.22 -5.37
CA GLU A 246 9.80 16.21 -5.98
C GLU A 246 9.88 15.13 -7.06
N LYS A 247 10.60 15.39 -8.16
CA LYS A 247 10.82 14.40 -9.22
C LYS A 247 11.35 13.06 -8.67
N LYS A 248 12.27 13.12 -7.71
CA LYS A 248 12.87 11.93 -7.07
C LYS A 248 11.87 11.09 -6.26
N GLU A 249 10.79 11.71 -5.78
CA GLU A 249 9.68 11.05 -5.10
C GLU A 249 8.77 10.37 -6.11
N LEU A 250 8.40 11.10 -7.17
CA LEU A 250 7.58 10.61 -8.28
C LEU A 250 8.19 9.36 -8.96
N LEU A 251 9.51 9.23 -8.98
CA LEU A 251 10.21 8.07 -9.55
C LEU A 251 9.96 6.77 -8.79
N THR A 252 9.62 6.83 -7.51
CA THR A 252 9.37 5.62 -6.71
C THR A 252 7.91 5.48 -6.34
N GLY A 253 7.14 6.55 -6.47
CA GLY A 253 5.80 6.58 -5.91
C GLY A 253 5.06 7.88 -6.15
N PHE A 254 3.76 7.86 -5.99
CA PHE A 254 2.93 9.07 -6.04
C PHE A 254 1.72 8.90 -5.12
N ASN A 255 1.97 8.22 -3.99
CA ASN A 255 0.97 8.07 -2.96
C ASN A 255 0.44 9.43 -2.50
N ASP A 256 -0.82 9.45 -2.16
CA ASP A 256 -1.56 10.60 -1.65
C ASP A 256 -1.72 10.51 -0.12
N MET A 257 -0.70 10.01 0.59
CA MET A 257 -0.73 9.99 2.05
C MET A 257 -0.82 11.40 2.63
N ASN A 258 -0.35 12.42 1.92
CA ASN A 258 -0.65 13.81 2.26
C ASN A 258 -2.09 14.15 1.82
N VAL A 259 -2.90 14.56 2.79
CA VAL A 259 -4.30 14.98 2.64
C VAL A 259 -4.50 16.10 1.62
N ASP A 260 -3.51 16.99 1.42
CA ASP A 260 -3.68 18.21 0.63
C ASP A 260 -3.99 17.95 -0.84
N SER A 261 -3.41 16.91 -1.43
CA SER A 261 -3.70 16.52 -2.82
C SER A 261 -5.17 16.10 -3.02
N GLU A 262 -5.75 15.44 -2.02
CA GLU A 262 -7.14 15.00 -2.04
C GLU A 262 -8.10 16.17 -1.74
N VAL A 263 -7.71 17.08 -0.84
CA VAL A 263 -8.45 18.34 -0.62
C VAL A 263 -8.59 19.11 -1.93
N PHE A 264 -7.47 19.34 -2.62
CA PHE A 264 -7.45 20.06 -3.90
C PHE A 264 -8.34 19.38 -4.95
N ALA A 265 -8.28 18.05 -5.04
CA ALA A 265 -9.11 17.27 -5.97
C ALA A 265 -10.61 17.42 -5.65
N ILE A 266 -10.99 17.34 -4.38
CA ILE A 266 -12.39 17.50 -3.92
C ILE A 266 -12.89 18.92 -4.21
N GLU A 267 -12.09 19.95 -3.95
CA GLU A 267 -12.44 21.33 -4.25
C GLU A 267 -12.69 21.53 -5.75
N LYS A 268 -11.82 20.99 -6.61
CA LYS A 268 -12.03 21.04 -8.06
C LYS A 268 -13.26 20.27 -8.53
N MET A 269 -13.58 19.16 -7.87
CA MET A 269 -14.81 18.41 -8.11
C MET A 269 -16.06 19.25 -7.80
N ILE A 270 -16.06 19.95 -6.66
CA ILE A 270 -17.15 20.83 -6.22
C ILE A 270 -17.26 22.06 -7.13
N ASP A 271 -16.14 22.69 -7.48
CA ASP A 271 -16.11 23.85 -8.39
C ASP A 271 -16.70 23.51 -9.75
N PHE A 272 -16.33 22.34 -10.29
CA PHE A 272 -16.89 21.85 -11.55
C PHE A 272 -18.41 21.69 -11.44
N TYR A 273 -18.89 21.03 -10.39
CA TYR A 273 -20.31 20.85 -10.14
C TYR A 273 -21.05 22.19 -10.06
N LYS A 274 -20.57 23.13 -9.24
CA LYS A 274 -21.19 24.45 -9.07
C LYS A 274 -21.28 25.22 -10.39
N LYS A 275 -20.26 25.10 -11.25
CA LYS A 275 -20.23 25.78 -12.55
C LYS A 275 -21.20 25.17 -13.57
N HIS A 276 -21.42 23.85 -13.51
CA HIS A 276 -22.14 23.09 -14.52
C HIS A 276 -23.48 22.52 -14.03
N GLU A 277 -23.94 22.89 -12.82
CA GLU A 277 -25.16 22.36 -12.17
C GLU A 277 -26.40 22.45 -13.09
N LYS A 278 -26.48 23.50 -13.91
CA LYS A 278 -27.61 23.75 -14.81
C LYS A 278 -27.42 23.15 -16.20
N ASP A 279 -26.22 22.65 -16.51
CA ASP A 279 -25.87 22.23 -17.86
C ASP A 279 -26.34 20.79 -18.14
N TRP A 280 -26.51 19.97 -17.09
CA TRP A 280 -26.79 18.54 -17.23
C TRP A 280 -27.97 18.06 -16.38
N THR A 281 -28.71 17.07 -16.90
CA THR A 281 -29.67 16.30 -16.11
C THR A 281 -28.91 15.43 -15.11
N MET A 282 -29.28 15.52 -13.84
CA MET A 282 -28.60 14.83 -12.74
C MET A 282 -29.50 13.80 -12.07
N ASP A 283 -28.90 12.69 -11.67
CA ASP A 283 -29.52 11.73 -10.77
C ASP A 283 -29.67 12.34 -9.36
N GLN A 284 -30.70 11.90 -8.62
CA GLN A 284 -30.94 12.37 -7.26
C GLN A 284 -29.76 12.04 -6.33
N ASP A 285 -29.12 10.89 -6.52
CA ASP A 285 -27.98 10.47 -5.71
C ASP A 285 -26.73 11.32 -6.01
N THR A 286 -26.57 11.78 -7.26
CA THR A 286 -25.49 12.72 -7.61
C THR A 286 -25.72 14.07 -6.96
N LYS A 287 -26.95 14.60 -7.03
CA LYS A 287 -27.28 15.86 -6.37
C LYS A 287 -27.07 15.76 -4.85
N LYS A 288 -27.58 14.70 -4.22
CA LYS A 288 -27.38 14.42 -2.79
C LYS A 288 -25.89 14.36 -2.41
N TYR A 289 -25.08 13.64 -3.19
CA TYR A 289 -23.64 13.56 -2.97
C TYR A 289 -22.99 14.95 -2.96
N PHE A 290 -23.28 15.78 -3.96
CA PHE A 290 -22.70 17.13 -4.03
C PHE A 290 -23.22 18.07 -2.96
N ASP A 291 -24.51 18.02 -2.63
CA ASP A 291 -25.08 18.79 -1.52
C ASP A 291 -24.38 18.43 -0.19
N GLU A 292 -24.10 17.15 0.05
CA GLU A 292 -23.35 16.68 1.23
C GLU A 292 -21.88 17.13 1.20
N MET A 293 -21.19 16.98 0.07
CA MET A 293 -19.79 17.40 -0.08
C MET A 293 -19.62 18.91 0.03
N ILE A 294 -20.57 19.71 -0.48
CA ILE A 294 -20.58 21.16 -0.32
C ILE A 294 -20.79 21.52 1.16
N ARG A 295 -21.71 20.85 1.87
CA ARG A 295 -21.87 21.07 3.32
C ARG A 295 -20.59 20.76 4.10
N ILE A 296 -19.89 19.67 3.76
CA ILE A 296 -18.59 19.34 4.35
C ILE A 296 -17.57 20.47 4.07
N ALA A 297 -17.50 20.93 2.81
CA ALA A 297 -16.57 21.97 2.38
C ALA A 297 -16.84 23.32 3.04
N ASP A 298 -18.08 23.79 3.03
CA ASP A 298 -18.48 25.10 3.57
C ASP A 298 -18.30 25.18 5.10
N ASN A 299 -18.22 24.04 5.80
CA ASN A 299 -17.93 23.97 7.23
C ASN A 299 -16.43 23.72 7.53
N GLY A 300 -15.56 23.73 6.51
CA GLY A 300 -14.12 23.53 6.66
C GLY A 300 -13.73 22.10 7.09
N LYS A 301 -14.58 21.10 6.81
CA LYS A 301 -14.44 19.72 7.30
C LYS A 301 -13.84 18.74 6.27
N ILE A 302 -13.32 19.22 5.13
CA ILE A 302 -12.78 18.35 4.07
C ILE A 302 -11.66 17.43 4.59
N LYS A 303 -10.70 17.96 5.37
CA LYS A 303 -9.59 17.14 5.91
C LYS A 303 -10.08 16.06 6.88
N ASP A 304 -11.04 16.40 7.73
CA ASP A 304 -11.66 15.46 8.66
C ASP A 304 -12.44 14.36 7.90
N HIS A 305 -13.16 14.76 6.84
CA HIS A 305 -13.83 13.85 5.91
C HIS A 305 -12.88 12.86 5.25
N ILE A 306 -11.78 13.36 4.68
CA ILE A 306 -10.77 12.51 4.02
C ILE A 306 -10.16 11.54 5.03
N TYR A 307 -9.89 11.98 6.26
CA TYR A 307 -9.35 11.14 7.32
C TYR A 307 -10.29 9.99 7.70
N GLU A 308 -11.60 10.24 7.77
CA GLU A 308 -12.58 9.17 7.95
C GLU A 308 -12.68 8.26 6.71
N LYS A 309 -12.85 8.85 5.52
CA LYS A 309 -12.97 8.15 4.23
C LYS A 309 -11.86 7.11 4.02
N TYR A 310 -10.64 7.42 4.43
CA TYR A 310 -9.48 6.53 4.29
C TYR A 310 -9.15 5.73 5.56
N ASN A 311 -10.11 5.56 6.47
CA ASN A 311 -9.93 4.79 7.70
C ASN A 311 -8.67 5.20 8.49
N ARG A 312 -8.37 6.50 8.55
CA ARG A 312 -7.20 7.07 9.25
C ARG A 312 -5.85 6.74 8.63
N LEU A 313 -5.81 6.08 7.47
CA LEU A 313 -4.58 5.73 6.76
C LEU A 313 -4.06 6.90 5.90
N ILE A 314 -4.18 8.13 6.41
CA ILE A 314 -3.72 9.34 5.74
C ILE A 314 -3.01 10.23 6.76
N ASN A 315 -1.94 10.90 6.31
CA ASN A 315 -1.15 11.80 7.13
C ASN A 315 -1.93 13.10 7.38
N TYR A 316 -2.60 13.14 8.53
CA TYR A 316 -3.29 14.31 9.05
C TYR A 316 -3.18 14.33 10.57
N GLU A 317 -2.21 15.10 11.08
CA GLU A 317 -1.84 15.13 12.51
C GLU A 317 -3.02 15.42 13.44
N GLN A 318 -3.94 16.29 13.02
CA GLN A 318 -5.11 16.69 13.81
C GLN A 318 -6.26 15.68 13.72
N GLY A 319 -6.21 14.73 12.78
CA GLY A 319 -7.31 13.81 12.46
C GLY A 319 -7.72 12.94 13.65
N ALA A 320 -6.74 12.43 14.42
CA ALA A 320 -7.03 11.61 15.59
C ALA A 320 -7.80 12.41 16.67
N ALA A 321 -7.44 13.67 16.89
CA ALA A 321 -8.07 14.52 17.90
C ALA A 321 -9.46 15.02 17.47
N ARG A 322 -9.70 15.19 16.16
CA ARG A 322 -10.96 15.72 15.59
C ARG A 322 -11.97 14.64 15.21
N LYS A 323 -11.59 13.37 15.28
CA LYS A 323 -12.41 12.25 14.82
C LYS A 323 -13.82 12.25 15.41
N ASP A 324 -13.93 12.36 16.74
CA ASP A 324 -15.23 12.24 17.40
C ASP A 324 -16.12 13.48 17.13
N GLU A 325 -15.50 14.66 17.02
CA GLU A 325 -16.17 15.89 16.58
C GLU A 325 -16.73 15.74 15.15
N TYR A 326 -15.95 15.15 14.24
CA TYR A 326 -16.39 14.94 12.86
C TYR A 326 -17.54 13.92 12.75
N ILE A 327 -17.49 12.84 13.54
CA ILE A 327 -18.60 11.88 13.63
C ILE A 327 -19.87 12.59 14.08
N GLN A 328 -19.80 13.42 15.11
CA GLN A 328 -20.96 14.19 15.58
C GLN A 328 -21.45 15.17 14.50
N PHE A 329 -20.55 15.88 13.83
CA PHE A 329 -20.90 16.77 12.71
C PHE A 329 -21.67 16.03 11.61
N ARG A 330 -21.25 14.81 11.23
CA ARG A 330 -21.94 14.01 10.23
C ARG A 330 -23.36 13.63 10.65
N ILE A 331 -23.54 13.26 11.92
CA ILE A 331 -24.85 12.95 12.50
C ILE A 331 -25.74 14.21 12.45
N ASP A 332 -25.23 15.34 12.94
CA ASP A 332 -25.98 16.60 13.04
C ASP A 332 -26.35 17.17 11.66
N LYS A 333 -25.51 16.96 10.65
CA LYS A 333 -25.72 17.43 9.27
C LYS A 333 -26.30 16.37 8.34
N ASN A 334 -26.64 15.19 8.87
CA ASN A 334 -27.18 14.05 8.11
C ASN A 334 -26.34 13.71 6.86
N ILE A 335 -25.03 13.59 7.03
CA ILE A 335 -24.08 13.24 5.96
C ILE A 335 -23.99 11.72 5.82
N SER A 336 -24.36 11.21 4.65
CA SER A 336 -24.39 9.77 4.38
C SER A 336 -22.99 9.18 4.20
N GLU A 337 -22.90 7.86 4.38
CA GLU A 337 -21.65 7.11 4.13
C GLU A 337 -21.27 7.05 2.64
N ASP A 338 -22.21 7.36 1.73
CA ASP A 338 -21.95 7.37 0.28
C ASP A 338 -20.87 8.40 -0.10
N THR A 339 -20.68 9.44 0.72
CA THR A 339 -19.60 10.43 0.56
C THR A 339 -18.19 9.84 0.75
N ASN A 340 -18.07 8.67 1.37
CA ASN A 340 -16.82 7.95 1.58
C ASN A 340 -16.42 7.05 0.40
N GLN A 341 -17.24 6.95 -0.65
CA GLN A 341 -16.91 6.11 -1.80
C GLN A 341 -15.61 6.56 -2.48
N ILE A 342 -14.79 5.58 -2.86
CA ILE A 342 -13.62 5.80 -3.71
C ILE A 342 -14.09 5.93 -5.16
N LEU A 343 -14.04 7.14 -5.69
CA LEU A 343 -14.59 7.47 -7.00
C LEU A 343 -13.64 7.16 -8.15
N TYR A 344 -12.32 7.24 -7.90
CA TYR A 344 -11.30 6.99 -8.89
C TYR A 344 -9.99 6.51 -8.25
N LYS A 345 -9.14 5.92 -9.10
CA LYS A 345 -7.72 5.69 -8.83
C LYS A 345 -6.90 6.23 -9.99
N ILE A 346 -5.71 6.72 -9.67
CA ILE A 346 -4.71 7.16 -10.64
C ILE A 346 -3.59 6.13 -10.58
N PHE A 347 -3.11 5.65 -11.73
CA PHE A 347 -2.10 4.59 -11.75
C PHE A 347 -1.13 4.65 -12.93
N TYR A 348 0.06 4.09 -12.72
CA TYR A 348 1.00 3.76 -13.78
C TYR A 348 0.99 2.26 -14.04
N LYS A 349 0.88 1.88 -15.31
CA LYS A 349 1.21 0.53 -15.77
C LYS A 349 2.72 0.41 -15.97
N LEU A 350 3.26 -0.71 -15.53
CA LEU A 350 4.68 -1.01 -15.60
C LEU A 350 4.87 -2.09 -16.66
N GLU A 351 5.49 -1.71 -17.77
CA GLU A 351 5.85 -2.60 -18.89
C GLU A 351 6.80 -3.73 -18.45
#